data_AF-A0A520I9K8-F1
#
_entry.id   AF-A0A520I9K8-F1
#
_cell.length_a   1.000
_cell.length_b   1.000
_cell.length_c   1.000
_cell.angle_alpha   90.00
_cell.angle_beta   90.00
_cell.angle_gamma   90.00
#
_symmetry.space_group_name_H-M   'P 1'
#
loop_
_entity.id
_entity.type
_entity.pdbx_description
1 polymer ?
#
loop_
_entity_poly.entity_id
_entity_poly.type
_entity_poly.pdbx_seq_one_letter_code
_entity_poly.pdbx_strand_id
1 'polypeptide(L)'
;MKLRNKVRGLIAVLLVWSVGNVTAQVGKPFIHDPSTIAECEGKYYTFGTGRGGLISEDGWTWNGGAERPGGGAAPDVVKIGDRYLVVYGATGGGLGGGHNGRI
;
A
#
# COMPACT_ATOMS: atom_id res chain seq x y z
N MET A 1 -25.39 39.94 8.29
CA MET A 1 -24.06 39.62 7.71
C MET A 1 -23.00 39.22 8.76
N LYS A 2 -22.94 39.85 9.95
CA LYS A 2 -21.88 39.62 10.96
C LYS A 2 -21.89 38.24 11.64
N LEU A 3 -23.05 37.67 11.99
CA LEU A 3 -23.12 36.40 12.72
C LEU A 3 -22.68 35.20 11.87
N ARG A 4 -23.14 35.13 10.61
CA ARG A 4 -22.81 34.06 9.67
C ARG A 4 -21.30 33.97 9.39
N ASN A 5 -20.62 35.11 9.32
CA ASN A 5 -19.17 35.15 9.11
C ASN A 5 -18.40 34.71 10.37
N LYS A 6 -18.90 35.04 11.57
CA LYS A 6 -18.33 34.55 12.84
C LYS A 6 -18.48 33.04 12.98
N VAL A 7 -19.64 32.48 12.65
CA VAL A 7 -19.87 31.03 12.67
C VAL A 7 -18.96 30.31 11.68
N ARG A 8 -18.83 30.81 10.45
CA ARG A 8 -17.88 30.26 9.47
C ARG A 8 -16.43 30.32 9.94
N GLY A 9 -16.03 31.44 10.54
CA GLY A 9 -14.69 31.59 11.13
C GLY A 9 -14.44 30.59 12.27
N LEU A 10 -15.42 30.39 13.16
CA LEU A 10 -15.32 29.42 14.25
C LEU A 10 -15.21 27.98 13.72
N ILE A 11 -16.01 27.60 12.73
CA ILE A 11 -15.93 26.28 12.09
C ILE A 11 -14.55 26.08 11.46
N ALA A 12 -14.01 27.09 10.76
CA ALA A 12 -12.68 27.01 10.15
C ALA A 12 -11.58 26.79 11.21
N VAL A 13 -11.63 27.52 12.33
CA VAL A 13 -10.67 27.35 13.43
C VAL A 13 -10.79 25.95 14.06
N LEU A 14 -12.01 25.47 14.30
CA LEU A 14 -12.25 24.13 14.84
C LEU A 14 -11.77 23.01 13.90
N LEU A 15 -11.91 23.19 12.58
CA LEU A 15 -11.39 22.26 11.57
C LEU A 15 -9.86 22.25 11.54
N VAL A 16 -9.21 23.41 11.68
CA VAL A 16 -7.74 23.50 11.76
C VAL A 16 -7.20 22.97 13.09
N TRP A 17 -7.98 23.03 14.17
CA TRP A 17 -7.58 22.48 15.48
C TRP A 17 -7.85 20.98 15.62
N SER A 18 -8.56 20.35 14.68
CA SER A 18 -8.88 18.92 14.70
C SER A 18 -7.93 18.06 13.86
N VAL A 19 -6.86 18.64 13.28
CA VAL A 19 -5.80 17.83 12.67
C VAL A 19 -5.01 17.11 13.76
N GLY A 20 -5.20 15.79 13.83
CA GLY A 20 -4.40 14.90 14.66
C GLY A 20 -2.98 14.73 14.13
N ASN A 21 -2.08 14.26 14.98
CA ASN A 21 -0.75 13.84 14.55
C ASN A 21 -0.88 12.66 13.57
N VAL A 22 -0.36 12.82 12.36
CA VAL A 22 -0.19 11.70 11.42
C VAL A 22 1.14 11.04 11.76
N THR A 23 1.11 9.76 12.12
CA THR A 23 2.32 8.98 12.39
C THR A 23 2.90 8.42 11.09
N ALA A 24 4.06 7.79 11.13
CA ALA A 24 4.46 6.91 10.04
C ALA A 24 3.63 5.61 10.11
N GLN A 25 3.55 4.88 8.99
CA GLN A 25 3.06 3.50 9.03
C GLN A 25 3.92 2.67 10.00
N VAL A 26 3.28 1.71 10.69
CA VAL A 26 3.89 0.96 11.80
C VAL A 26 3.85 -0.56 11.58
N GLY A 27 4.42 -1.33 12.53
CA GLY A 27 4.54 -2.78 12.44
C GLY A 27 5.90 -3.22 11.88
N LYS A 28 5.88 -4.06 10.84
CA LYS A 28 7.05 -4.55 10.10
C LYS A 28 6.96 -4.18 8.61
N PRO A 29 6.89 -2.88 8.24
CA PRO A 29 6.64 -2.43 6.87
C PRO A 29 7.86 -2.53 5.94
N PHE A 30 8.70 -3.55 6.11
CA PHE A 30 9.94 -3.71 5.35
C PHE A 30 9.68 -4.58 4.11
N ILE A 31 9.64 -3.95 2.94
CA ILE A 31 9.38 -4.63 1.67
C ILE A 31 10.16 -3.96 0.53
N HIS A 32 10.66 -4.76 -0.40
CA HIS A 32 11.38 -4.30 -1.58
C HIS A 32 10.45 -4.32 -2.80
N ASP A 33 10.44 -3.26 -3.61
CA ASP A 33 9.54 -3.05 -4.76
C ASP A 33 8.06 -3.39 -4.47
N PRO A 34 7.40 -2.68 -3.53
CA PRO A 34 6.01 -2.96 -3.21
C PRO A 34 5.09 -2.70 -4.41
N SER A 35 4.16 -3.63 -4.64
CA SER A 35 3.02 -3.48 -5.54
C SER A 35 2.09 -2.38 -5.05
N THR A 36 1.17 -1.99 -5.93
CA THR A 36 -0.03 -1.25 -5.51
C THR A 36 -0.75 -2.02 -4.39
N ILE A 37 -1.34 -1.29 -3.44
CA ILE A 37 -2.13 -1.89 -2.36
C ILE A 37 -3.43 -2.45 -2.95
N ALA A 38 -3.68 -3.74 -2.70
CA ALA A 38 -4.93 -4.40 -3.03
C ALA A 38 -5.77 -4.63 -1.77
N GLU A 39 -7.07 -4.42 -1.85
CA GLU A 39 -8.02 -4.74 -0.77
C GLU A 39 -8.70 -6.08 -1.05
N CYS A 40 -8.72 -6.97 -0.06
CA CYS A 40 -9.46 -8.23 -0.09
C CYS A 40 -10.09 -8.50 1.29
N GLU A 41 -11.38 -8.76 1.33
CA GLU A 41 -12.12 -9.10 2.57
C GLU A 41 -11.89 -8.10 3.73
N GLY A 42 -11.79 -6.81 3.43
CA GLY A 42 -11.56 -5.75 4.41
C GLY A 42 -10.12 -5.65 4.93
N LYS A 43 -9.18 -6.40 4.34
CA LYS A 43 -7.74 -6.32 4.60
C LYS A 43 -7.00 -5.76 3.39
N TYR A 44 -5.84 -5.16 3.65
CA TYR A 44 -4.97 -4.54 2.66
C TYR A 44 -3.71 -5.37 2.46
N TYR A 45 -3.27 -5.50 1.21
CA TYR A 45 -2.16 -6.34 0.80
C TYR A 45 -1.22 -5.56 -0.12
N THR A 46 0.08 -5.72 0.07
CA THR A 46 1.10 -5.31 -0.91
C THR A 46 2.15 -6.41 -1.02
N PHE A 47 2.66 -6.63 -2.22
CA PHE A 47 3.60 -7.71 -2.52
C PHE A 47 4.91 -7.14 -3.02
N GLY A 48 6.01 -7.82 -2.74
CA GLY A 48 7.34 -7.33 -3.04
C GLY A 48 8.16 -8.31 -3.87
N THR A 49 9.36 -7.86 -4.23
CA THR A 49 10.39 -8.72 -4.81
C THR A 49 10.70 -9.90 -3.89
N GLY A 50 10.81 -11.09 -4.48
CA GLY A 50 10.92 -12.34 -3.76
C GLY A 50 9.56 -12.99 -3.51
N ARG A 51 9.41 -13.67 -2.39
CA ARG A 51 8.17 -14.37 -2.01
C ARG A 51 7.41 -13.61 -0.93
N GLY A 52 6.08 -13.69 -1.01
CA GLY A 52 5.17 -13.14 -0.02
C GLY A 52 4.90 -11.64 -0.16
N GLY A 53 4.42 -11.05 0.92
CA GLY A 53 4.05 -9.65 1.01
C GLY A 53 3.64 -9.25 2.42
N LEU A 54 3.13 -8.03 2.53
CA LEU A 54 2.59 -7.48 3.76
C LEU A 54 1.07 -7.47 3.73
N ILE A 55 0.47 -7.70 4.89
CA ILE A 55 -0.96 -7.62 5.16
C ILE A 55 -1.20 -6.58 6.27
N SER A 56 -2.29 -5.82 6.13
CA SER A 56 -2.76 -4.87 7.13
C SER A 56 -4.28 -4.98 7.28
N GLU A 57 -4.78 -4.90 8.50
CA GLU A 57 -6.23 -4.91 8.79
C GLU A 57 -6.82 -3.49 8.85
N ASP A 58 -5.97 -2.47 8.97
CA ASP A 58 -6.34 -1.07 9.19
C ASP A 58 -5.77 -0.11 8.13
N GLY A 59 -4.93 -0.62 7.21
CA GLY A 59 -4.21 0.17 6.21
C GLY A 59 -2.98 0.92 6.77
N TRP A 60 -2.62 0.68 8.04
CA TRP A 60 -1.59 1.45 8.76
C TRP A 60 -0.54 0.60 9.44
N THR A 61 -0.97 -0.47 10.12
CA THR A 61 -0.15 -1.46 10.78
C THR A 61 0.10 -2.62 9.83
N TRP A 62 1.34 -2.77 9.36
CA TRP A 62 1.71 -3.78 8.37
C TRP A 62 2.48 -4.92 9.01
N ASN A 63 2.14 -6.15 8.64
CA ASN A 63 2.84 -7.35 9.07
C ASN A 63 3.08 -8.28 7.89
N GLY A 64 4.06 -9.17 8.01
CA GLY A 64 4.24 -10.25 7.03
C GLY A 64 3.09 -11.26 7.09
N GLY A 65 3.00 -12.10 6.06
CA GLY A 65 2.02 -13.19 5.99
C GLY A 65 1.08 -13.12 4.79
N ALA A 66 1.17 -12.08 3.96
CA ALA A 66 0.54 -12.13 2.65
C ALA A 66 1.32 -13.10 1.76
N GLU A 67 0.58 -13.96 1.05
CA GLU A 67 1.15 -14.94 0.13
C GLU A 67 0.68 -14.66 -1.29
N ARG A 68 1.57 -14.90 -2.26
CA ARG A 68 1.24 -14.85 -3.68
C ARG A 68 1.93 -15.98 -4.43
N PRO A 69 1.40 -16.39 -5.59
CA PRO A 69 2.13 -17.24 -6.51
C PRO A 69 3.47 -16.63 -6.96
N GLY A 70 4.42 -17.50 -7.30
CA GLY A 70 5.72 -17.11 -7.84
C GLY A 70 6.77 -16.76 -6.77
N GLY A 71 7.72 -15.90 -7.15
CA GLY A 71 8.84 -15.47 -6.30
C GLY A 71 9.79 -14.46 -6.95
N GLY A 72 9.39 -13.89 -8.08
CA GLY A 72 10.21 -12.98 -8.90
C GLY A 72 10.23 -11.53 -8.38
N ALA A 73 10.62 -10.60 -9.23
CA ALA A 73 10.84 -9.20 -8.85
C ALA A 73 9.69 -8.27 -9.23
N ALA A 74 9.60 -7.16 -8.50
CA ALA A 74 8.70 -6.04 -8.71
C ALA A 74 7.28 -6.46 -9.10
N PRO A 75 6.59 -7.21 -8.23
CA PRO A 75 5.23 -7.63 -8.55
C PRO A 75 4.28 -6.43 -8.61
N ASP A 76 3.22 -6.58 -9.39
CA ASP A 76 2.03 -5.72 -9.28
C ASP A 76 0.77 -6.57 -9.20
N VAL A 77 -0.27 -6.02 -8.56
CA VAL A 77 -1.54 -6.70 -8.35
C VAL A 77 -2.70 -5.83 -8.76
N VAL A 78 -3.59 -6.39 -9.58
CA VAL A 78 -4.82 -5.74 -10.00
C VAL A 78 -6.01 -6.66 -9.78
N LYS A 79 -7.11 -6.10 -9.28
CA LYS A 79 -8.38 -6.80 -9.16
C LYS A 79 -9.21 -6.58 -10.43
N ILE A 80 -9.65 -7.67 -11.06
CA ILE A 80 -10.58 -7.65 -12.19
C ILE A 80 -11.74 -8.60 -11.90
N GLY A 81 -12.91 -8.02 -11.62
CA GLY A 81 -14.08 -8.78 -11.18
C GLY A 81 -13.83 -9.46 -9.82
N ASP A 82 -13.99 -10.77 -9.79
CA ASP A 82 -13.79 -11.64 -8.62
C ASP A 82 -12.36 -12.20 -8.50
N ARG A 83 -11.45 -11.82 -9.41
CA ARG A 83 -10.07 -12.33 -9.45
C ARG A 83 -9.04 -11.25 -9.13
N TYR A 84 -7.96 -11.67 -8.50
CA TYR A 84 -6.72 -10.90 -8.39
C TYR A 84 -5.72 -11.46 -9.39
N LEU A 85 -5.24 -10.60 -10.28
CA LEU A 85 -4.16 -10.92 -11.20
C LEU A 85 -2.87 -10.38 -10.61
N VAL A 86 -1.86 -11.24 -10.54
CA VAL A 86 -0.53 -10.92 -10.03
C VAL A 86 0.46 -11.09 -11.16
N VAL A 87 1.18 -10.02 -11.48
CA VAL A 87 2.28 -10.05 -12.46
C VAL A 87 3.58 -9.81 -11.72
N TYR A 88 4.68 -10.39 -12.21
CA TYR A 88 6.02 -10.18 -11.65
C TYR A 88 7.05 -10.52 -12.73
N GLY A 89 8.23 -9.89 -12.65
CA GLY A 89 9.36 -10.31 -13.49
C GLY A 89 9.90 -11.67 -13.03
N ALA A 90 10.10 -12.63 -13.94
CA ALA A 90 10.57 -13.98 -13.57
C ALA A 90 11.97 -13.98 -12.91
N THR A 91 12.79 -12.96 -13.16
CA THR A 91 14.13 -12.78 -12.58
C THR A 91 14.23 -11.42 -11.89
N GLY A 92 15.05 -11.35 -10.85
CA GLY A 92 15.51 -10.07 -10.28
C GLY A 92 16.72 -9.55 -11.04
N GLY A 93 16.82 -8.22 -11.19
CA GLY A 93 17.98 -7.58 -11.81
C GLY A 93 19.22 -7.77 -10.93
N GLY A 94 20.14 -8.66 -11.33
CA GLY A 94 21.47 -8.73 -10.74
C GLY A 94 22.33 -7.56 -11.24
N LEU A 95 23.34 -7.15 -10.45
CA LEU A 95 24.27 -6.04 -10.72
C LEU A 95 25.05 -6.14 -12.05
N GLY A 96 24.87 -7.21 -12.83
CA GLY A 96 25.53 -7.49 -14.12
C GLY A 96 24.71 -7.18 -15.37
N GLY A 97 23.61 -6.42 -15.29
CA GLY A 97 22.94 -5.85 -16.47
C GLY A 97 21.93 -6.73 -17.20
N GLY A 98 21.51 -7.86 -16.62
CA GLY A 98 20.44 -8.70 -17.15
C GLY A 98 19.05 -8.21 -16.74
N HIS A 99 18.57 -7.08 -17.27
CA HIS A 99 17.17 -6.63 -17.12
C HIS A 99 16.25 -7.30 -18.17
N ASN A 100 16.45 -8.58 -18.43
CA ASN A 100 15.61 -9.37 -19.32
C ASN A 100 14.58 -10.12 -18.49
N GLY A 101 13.65 -9.37 -17.90
CA GLY A 101 12.48 -9.93 -17.26
C GLY A 101 11.68 -10.74 -18.29
N ARG A 102 11.69 -12.07 -18.13
CA ARG A 102 10.70 -12.92 -18.80
C ARG A 102 9.42 -12.81 -17.98
N ILE A 103 8.30 -12.49 -18.62
CA ILE A 103 6.97 -12.55 -17.98
C ILE A 103 6.48 -13.99 -18.09
#